data_AF-A0A061NXN1-F1
#
_entry.id   AF-A0A061NXN1-F1
#
_cell.length_a   1.000
_cell.length_b   1.000
_cell.length_c   1.000
_cell.angle_alpha   90.00
_cell.angle_beta   90.00
_cell.angle_gamma   90.00
#
_symmetry.space_group_name_H-M   'P 1'
#
loop_
_entity.id
_entity.type
_entity.pdbx_description
1 polymer ?
#
loop_
_entity_poly.entity_id
_entity_poly.type
_entity_poly.pdbx_seq_one_letter_code
_entity_poly.pdbx_strand_id
1 'polypeptide(L)'
;MQLSTYAKVIVKNGIAVQSGDLIKVNFNPEHLPLVREITKEAYLSGASYVKLDLRDPEVELARAHYIGSPYIHHYPDSLVQSEWTDLEAGYSTISITAPSFEKLESNLLRKKAAKLIEVKAKAMAPIRKVGMENRNKWVVVNAPTVAWANAIFPDLESDQAFHRLNELLGDILKLYEKDPVASWCHQDCDDW
;
A
#
# COMPACT_ATOMS: atom_id res chain seq x y z
N MET A 1 -13.70 11.66 3.71
CA MET A 1 -12.41 11.64 4.43
C MET A 1 -11.48 12.75 3.95
N GLN A 2 -10.81 13.47 4.86
CA GLN A 2 -9.76 14.44 4.50
C GLN A 2 -8.38 13.76 4.43
N LEU A 3 -7.74 13.78 3.25
CA LEU A 3 -6.49 13.06 3.01
C LEU A 3 -5.32 13.54 3.88
N SER A 4 -5.22 14.85 4.16
CA SER A 4 -4.17 15.40 5.01
C SER A 4 -4.29 14.94 6.46
N THR A 5 -5.51 14.80 6.97
CA THR A 5 -5.77 14.24 8.30
C THR A 5 -5.40 12.76 8.35
N TYR A 6 -5.76 12.00 7.30
CA TYR A 6 -5.38 10.59 7.24
C TYR A 6 -3.86 10.41 7.17
N ALA A 7 -3.17 11.17 6.33
CA ALA A 7 -1.71 11.16 6.23
C ALA A 7 -1.03 11.42 7.58
N LYS A 8 -1.56 12.33 8.41
CA LYS A 8 -1.07 12.57 9.77
C LYS A 8 -1.15 11.34 10.65
N VAL A 9 -2.29 10.65 10.66
CA VAL A 9 -2.45 9.40 11.42
C VAL A 9 -1.47 8.33 10.93
N ILE A 10 -1.33 8.16 9.62
CA ILE A 10 -0.41 7.18 9.02
C ILE A 10 1.04 7.48 9.42
N VAL A 11 1.47 8.74 9.32
CA VAL A 11 2.87 9.13 9.56
C VAL A 11 3.21 9.16 11.05
N LYS A 12 2.31 9.66 11.90
CA LYS A 12 2.58 9.85 13.34
C LYS A 12 2.26 8.64 14.19
N ASN A 13 1.22 7.87 13.86
CA ASN A 13 0.83 6.68 14.61
C ASN A 13 1.21 5.41 13.86
N GLY A 14 0.88 5.32 12.57
CA GLY A 14 1.11 4.10 11.79
C GLY A 14 2.57 3.71 11.66
N ILE A 15 3.42 4.66 11.26
CA ILE A 15 4.89 4.46 11.18
C ILE A 15 5.65 5.11 12.32
N ALA A 16 5.08 6.13 12.98
CA ALA A 16 5.80 6.94 13.96
C ALA A 16 7.17 7.42 13.43
N VAL A 17 7.11 8.19 12.34
CA VAL A 17 8.30 8.75 11.67
C VAL A 17 9.12 9.59 12.65
N GLN A 18 10.43 9.34 12.64
CA GLN A 18 11.42 10.08 13.42
C GLN A 18 12.43 10.79 12.51
N SER A 19 13.13 11.78 13.09
CA SER A 19 14.18 12.51 12.37
C SER A 19 15.24 11.56 11.83
N GLY A 20 15.48 11.62 10.52
CA GLY A 20 16.45 10.77 9.82
C GLY A 20 15.85 9.52 9.18
N ASP A 21 14.60 9.15 9.47
CA ASP A 21 13.99 7.94 8.93
C ASP A 21 13.94 7.95 7.39
N LEU A 22 14.24 6.79 6.80
CA LEU A 22 14.02 6.50 5.39
C LEU A 22 12.63 5.89 5.23
N ILE A 23 11.80 6.44 4.36
CA ILE A 23 10.41 6.01 4.17
C ILE A 23 10.23 5.45 2.78
N LYS A 24 9.57 4.30 2.66
CA LYS A 24 9.16 3.70 1.40
C LYS A 24 7.64 3.65 1.35
N VAL A 25 7.05 4.14 0.26
CA VAL A 25 5.60 4.11 0.05
C VAL A 25 5.27 3.22 -1.14
N ASN A 26 4.58 2.11 -0.89
CA ASN A 26 4.04 1.23 -1.91
C ASN A 26 2.59 1.63 -2.20
N PHE A 27 2.24 1.89 -3.47
CA PHE A 27 0.92 2.42 -3.82
C PHE A 27 0.52 2.14 -5.27
N ASN A 28 -0.78 2.20 -5.55
CA ASN A 28 -1.33 2.16 -6.90
C ASN A 28 -1.56 3.59 -7.43
N PRO A 29 -1.62 3.82 -8.76
CA PRO A 29 -1.80 5.16 -9.33
C PRO A 29 -2.96 5.97 -8.73
N GLU A 30 -4.10 5.31 -8.46
CA GLU A 30 -5.28 5.94 -7.84
C GLU A 30 -5.00 6.56 -6.46
N HIS A 31 -4.01 6.05 -5.73
CA HIS A 31 -3.67 6.51 -4.39
C HIS A 31 -2.71 7.71 -4.39
N LEU A 32 -2.27 8.19 -5.56
CA LEU A 32 -1.28 9.27 -5.67
C LEU A 32 -1.66 10.56 -4.90
N PRO A 33 -2.94 10.99 -4.81
CA PRO A 33 -3.33 12.11 -3.95
C PRO A 33 -2.98 11.89 -2.47
N LEU A 34 -3.21 10.69 -1.92
CA LEU A 34 -2.86 10.37 -0.53
C LEU A 34 -1.34 10.26 -0.33
N VAL A 35 -0.62 9.69 -1.31
CA VAL A 35 0.84 9.59 -1.28
C VAL A 35 1.50 10.96 -1.17
N ARG A 36 0.96 11.97 -1.85
CA ARG A 36 1.46 13.36 -1.77
C ARG A 36 1.32 13.94 -0.36
N GLU A 37 0.19 13.70 0.30
CA GLU A 37 -0.03 14.14 1.68
C GLU A 37 0.86 13.37 2.68
N ILE A 38 1.01 12.04 2.51
CA ILE A 38 1.93 11.22 3.32
C ILE A 38 3.36 11.71 3.17
N THR A 39 3.81 11.94 1.94
CA THR A 39 5.17 12.43 1.65
C THR A 39 5.42 13.77 2.32
N LYS A 40 4.47 14.70 2.21
CA LYS A 40 4.55 16.01 2.86
C LYS A 40 4.67 15.88 4.38
N GLU A 41 3.80 15.09 5.01
CA GLU A 41 3.81 14.92 6.47
C GLU A 41 5.04 14.16 6.97
N ALA A 42 5.54 13.18 6.20
CA ALA A 42 6.78 12.47 6.51
C ALA A 42 7.98 13.42 6.57
N TYR A 43 8.12 14.33 5.60
CA TYR A 43 9.19 15.34 5.64
C TYR A 43 8.99 16.37 6.75
N LEU A 44 7.74 16.77 7.04
CA LEU A 44 7.45 17.62 8.22
C LEU A 44 7.80 16.93 9.55
N SER A 45 7.79 15.58 9.57
CA SER A 45 8.15 14.76 10.73
C SER A 45 9.65 14.40 10.77
N GLY A 46 10.45 14.89 9.82
CA GLY A 46 11.91 14.75 9.81
C GLY A 46 12.45 13.57 9.00
N ALA A 47 11.65 12.92 8.15
CA ALA A 47 12.15 11.90 7.24
C ALA A 47 13.32 12.46 6.39
N SER A 48 14.38 11.67 6.23
CA SER A 48 15.54 12.05 5.41
C SER A 48 15.29 11.82 3.92
N TYR A 49 14.47 10.81 3.58
CA TYR A 49 14.09 10.51 2.21
C TYR A 49 12.78 9.71 2.13
N VAL A 50 11.96 9.99 1.11
CA VAL A 50 10.75 9.23 0.79
C VAL A 50 10.91 8.60 -0.59
N LYS A 51 11.06 7.26 -0.64
CA LYS A 51 11.07 6.43 -1.84
C LYS A 51 9.66 6.03 -2.22
N LEU A 52 9.35 6.10 -3.51
CA LEU A 52 8.05 5.72 -4.07
C LEU A 52 8.17 4.41 -4.85
N ASP A 53 7.30 3.44 -4.56
CA ASP A 53 7.16 2.16 -5.26
C ASP A 53 5.75 2.06 -5.86
N LEU A 54 5.64 2.40 -7.15
CA LEU A 54 4.39 2.35 -7.90
C LEU A 54 4.07 0.91 -8.32
N ARG A 55 2.87 0.46 -7.96
CA ARG A 55 2.33 -0.85 -8.32
C ARG A 55 1.04 -0.66 -9.09
N ASP A 56 1.10 -0.85 -10.39
CA ASP A 56 -0.05 -0.66 -11.26
C ASP A 56 -0.66 -2.02 -11.64
N PRO A 57 -1.91 -2.32 -11.22
CA PRO A 57 -2.58 -3.57 -11.57
C PRO A 57 -2.68 -3.82 -13.08
N GLU A 58 -2.89 -2.78 -13.90
CA GLU A 58 -2.99 -2.92 -15.36
C GLU A 58 -1.63 -3.29 -15.97
N VAL A 59 -0.54 -2.70 -15.46
CA VAL A 59 0.83 -3.06 -15.88
C VAL A 59 1.17 -4.49 -15.45
N GLU A 60 0.83 -4.88 -14.22
CA GLU A 60 1.04 -6.25 -13.74
C GLU A 60 0.20 -7.26 -14.55
N LEU A 61 -1.04 -6.90 -14.92
CA LEU A 61 -1.94 -7.73 -15.72
C LEU A 61 -1.48 -7.85 -17.18
N ALA A 62 -0.96 -6.78 -17.77
CA ALA A 62 -0.38 -6.80 -19.12
C ALA A 62 0.72 -7.87 -19.23
N ARG A 63 1.52 -8.04 -18.17
CA ARG A 63 2.51 -9.12 -18.11
C ARG A 63 1.85 -10.50 -18.23
N ALA A 64 0.73 -10.75 -17.55
CA ALA A 64 0.01 -12.02 -17.67
C ALA A 64 -0.59 -12.24 -19.08
N HIS A 65 -1.07 -11.18 -19.74
CA HIS A 65 -1.60 -11.25 -21.10
C HIS A 65 -0.54 -11.62 -22.12
N TYR A 66 0.57 -10.88 -22.12
CA TYR A 66 1.48 -10.83 -23.27
C TYR A 66 2.79 -11.59 -23.06
N ILE A 67 3.09 -12.07 -21.84
CA ILE A 67 4.36 -12.78 -21.61
C ILE A 67 4.45 -14.07 -22.42
N GLY A 68 5.60 -14.23 -23.08
CA GLY A 68 5.97 -15.47 -23.76
C GLY A 68 6.23 -16.60 -22.75
N SER A 69 5.87 -17.83 -23.13
CA SER A 69 6.00 -19.02 -22.26
C SER A 69 7.38 -19.18 -21.58
N PRO A 70 8.53 -18.98 -22.26
CA PRO A 70 9.84 -19.14 -21.64
C PRO A 70 10.11 -18.17 -20.47
N TYR A 71 9.43 -17.03 -20.45
CA TYR A 71 9.67 -15.95 -19.48
C TYR A 71 8.72 -15.97 -18.28
N ILE A 72 7.73 -16.88 -18.25
CA ILE A 72 6.75 -16.95 -17.16
C ILE A 72 7.38 -17.24 -15.79
N HIS A 73 8.53 -17.91 -15.78
CA HIS A 73 9.29 -18.27 -14.57
C HIS A 73 10.34 -17.24 -14.18
N HIS A 74 10.54 -16.19 -14.97
CA HIS A 74 11.57 -15.20 -14.73
C HIS A 74 11.08 -14.13 -13.74
N TYR A 75 11.89 -13.77 -12.75
CA TYR A 75 11.75 -12.54 -11.98
C TYR A 75 13.12 -11.86 -11.94
N PRO A 76 13.23 -10.55 -12.23
CA PRO A 76 14.53 -9.89 -12.27
C PRO A 76 15.22 -9.88 -10.89
N ASP A 77 16.46 -10.37 -10.84
CA ASP A 77 17.26 -10.37 -9.60
C ASP A 77 17.54 -8.96 -9.08
N SER A 78 17.62 -7.96 -9.98
CA SER A 78 17.80 -6.56 -9.60
C SER A 78 16.66 -6.02 -8.73
N LEU A 79 15.43 -6.50 -8.91
CA LEU A 79 14.29 -6.13 -8.05
C LEU A 79 14.41 -6.73 -6.66
N VAL A 80 14.87 -7.99 -6.58
CA VAL A 80 15.16 -8.66 -5.30
C VAL A 80 16.27 -7.93 -4.57
N GLN A 81 17.36 -7.61 -5.27
CA GLN A 81 18.49 -6.88 -4.71
C GLN A 81 18.08 -5.48 -4.24
N SER A 82 17.27 -4.76 -5.03
CA SER A 82 16.80 -3.42 -4.61
C SER A 82 15.97 -3.48 -3.33
N GLU A 83 15.10 -4.47 -3.18
CA GLU A 83 14.31 -4.60 -1.94
C GLU A 83 15.20 -5.00 -0.76
N TRP A 84 16.17 -5.88 -0.97
CA TRP A 84 17.15 -6.24 0.05
C TRP A 84 17.94 -5.02 0.52
N THR A 85 18.43 -4.20 -0.42
CA THR A 85 19.13 -2.94 -0.10
C THR A 85 18.25 -1.98 0.68
N ASP A 86 16.96 -1.84 0.34
CA ASP A 86 16.03 -1.00 1.11
C ASP A 86 15.87 -1.52 2.55
N LEU A 87 15.75 -2.84 2.71
CA LEU A 87 15.62 -3.49 4.01
C LEU A 87 16.87 -3.25 4.87
N GLU A 88 18.07 -3.49 4.32
CA GLU A 88 19.35 -3.28 5.01
C GLU A 88 19.60 -1.81 5.37
N ALA A 89 19.14 -0.88 4.52
CA ALA A 89 19.24 0.55 4.79
C ALA A 89 18.26 1.04 5.89
N GLY A 90 17.33 0.20 6.35
CA GLY A 90 16.41 0.55 7.44
C GLY A 90 15.16 1.30 6.99
N TYR A 91 14.72 1.14 5.73
CA TYR A 91 13.49 1.78 5.26
C TYR A 91 12.27 1.33 6.07
N SER A 92 11.53 2.31 6.61
CA SER A 92 10.18 2.10 7.14
C SER A 92 9.17 2.11 6.01
N THR A 93 8.27 1.13 5.97
CA THR A 93 7.42 0.88 4.79
C THR A 93 5.95 1.15 5.04
N ILE A 94 5.36 2.06 4.25
CA ILE A 94 3.92 2.31 4.17
C ILE A 94 3.40 1.59 2.92
N SER A 95 2.45 0.68 3.08
CA SER A 95 1.76 0.03 1.96
C SER A 95 0.30 0.45 1.90
N ILE A 96 -0.08 1.17 0.84
CA ILE A 96 -1.47 1.58 0.60
C ILE A 96 -2.15 0.54 -0.28
N THR A 97 -3.17 -0.12 0.26
CA THR A 97 -3.89 -1.20 -0.40
C THR A 97 -5.36 -0.87 -0.61
N ALA A 98 -5.96 -1.56 -1.57
CA ALA A 98 -7.40 -1.64 -1.75
C ALA A 98 -7.73 -3.05 -2.25
N PRO A 99 -8.92 -3.60 -1.95
CA PRO A 99 -9.32 -4.86 -2.54
C PRO A 99 -9.43 -4.72 -4.07
N SER A 100 -8.98 -5.74 -4.80
CA SER A 100 -9.15 -5.81 -6.25
C SER A 100 -10.44 -6.57 -6.58
N PHE A 101 -11.23 -6.02 -7.50
CA PHE A 101 -12.49 -6.59 -7.98
C PHE A 101 -12.42 -6.98 -9.46
N GLU A 102 -11.23 -6.95 -10.03
CA GLU A 102 -11.02 -7.21 -11.45
C GLU A 102 -11.29 -8.69 -11.78
N LYS A 103 -12.16 -8.93 -12.75
CA LYS A 103 -12.48 -10.28 -13.21
C LYS A 103 -11.59 -10.60 -14.40
N LEU A 104 -10.74 -11.62 -14.24
CA LEU A 104 -9.95 -12.12 -15.36
C LEU A 104 -10.84 -12.89 -16.35
N GLU A 105 -10.77 -12.48 -17.63
CA GLU A 105 -11.59 -12.93 -18.77
C GLU A 105 -11.51 -14.44 -19.05
N SER A 106 -10.39 -15.11 -18.71
CA SER A 106 -10.22 -16.54 -19.01
C SER A 106 -9.48 -17.31 -17.92
N ASN A 107 -9.77 -18.62 -17.84
CA ASN A 107 -9.05 -19.55 -16.97
C ASN A 107 -7.55 -19.62 -17.30
N LEU A 108 -7.17 -19.45 -18.57
CA LEU A 108 -5.77 -19.41 -18.98
C LEU A 108 -5.07 -18.19 -18.39
N LEU A 109 -5.69 -17.01 -18.48
CA LEU A 109 -5.14 -15.78 -17.92
C LEU A 109 -5.02 -15.86 -16.40
N ARG A 110 -6.03 -16.42 -15.72
CA ARG A 110 -5.98 -16.69 -14.26
C ARG A 110 -4.78 -17.55 -13.88
N LYS A 111 -4.53 -18.64 -14.61
CA LYS A 111 -3.37 -19.51 -14.37
C LYS A 111 -2.04 -18.78 -14.61
N LYS A 112 -1.94 -17.97 -15.67
CA LYS A 112 -0.74 -17.17 -15.93
C LYS A 112 -0.49 -16.14 -14.83
N ALA A 113 -1.51 -15.37 -14.44
CA ALA A 113 -1.42 -14.38 -13.37
C ALA A 113 -1.01 -15.04 -12.04
N ALA A 114 -1.66 -16.13 -11.66
CA ALA A 114 -1.30 -16.90 -10.46
C ALA A 114 0.16 -17.38 -10.51
N LYS A 115 0.63 -17.83 -11.68
CA LYS A 115 2.02 -18.28 -11.83
C LYS A 115 3.03 -17.14 -11.66
N LEU A 116 2.75 -15.96 -12.22
CA LEU A 116 3.60 -14.78 -12.05
C LEU A 116 3.67 -14.32 -10.59
N ILE A 117 2.54 -14.37 -9.88
CA ILE A 117 2.46 -14.08 -8.44
C ILE A 117 3.32 -15.09 -7.66
N GLU A 118 3.21 -16.38 -7.95
CA GLU A 118 4.00 -17.44 -7.33
C GLU A 118 5.51 -17.23 -7.54
N VAL A 119 5.91 -16.89 -8.77
CA VAL A 119 7.31 -16.64 -9.16
C VAL A 119 7.89 -15.44 -8.40
N LYS A 120 7.14 -14.32 -8.34
CA LYS A 120 7.51 -13.14 -7.53
C LYS A 120 7.61 -13.51 -6.04
N ALA A 121 6.63 -14.24 -5.51
CA ALA A 121 6.61 -14.64 -4.10
C ALA A 121 7.80 -15.52 -3.73
N LYS A 122 8.18 -16.47 -4.59
CA LYS A 122 9.34 -17.34 -4.39
C LYS A 122 10.65 -16.53 -4.39
N ALA A 123 10.82 -15.61 -5.33
CA ALA A 123 12.00 -14.75 -5.40
C ALA A 123 12.13 -13.83 -4.17
N MET A 124 11.01 -13.31 -3.66
CA MET A 124 10.96 -12.38 -2.53
C MET A 124 10.90 -13.07 -1.15
N ALA A 125 10.81 -14.40 -1.10
CA ALA A 125 10.68 -15.16 0.15
C ALA A 125 11.78 -14.89 1.19
N PRO A 126 13.07 -14.77 0.81
CA PRO A 126 14.13 -14.44 1.78
C PRO A 126 13.92 -13.08 2.45
N ILE A 127 13.54 -12.06 1.67
CA ILE A 127 13.29 -10.71 2.17
C ILE A 127 12.11 -10.70 3.13
N ARG A 128 11.02 -11.38 2.77
CA ARG A 128 9.84 -11.49 3.64
C ARG A 128 10.17 -12.12 4.99
N LYS A 129 11.00 -13.17 4.98
CA LYS A 129 11.43 -13.84 6.21
C LYS A 129 12.13 -12.87 7.16
N VAL A 130 13.06 -12.06 6.65
CA VAL A 130 13.78 -11.06 7.46
C VAL A 130 12.88 -9.90 7.87
N GLY A 131 12.02 -9.42 6.97
CA GLY A 131 11.07 -8.33 7.26
C GLY A 131 10.06 -8.68 8.37
N MET A 132 9.65 -9.95 8.48
CA MET A 132 8.77 -10.44 9.55
C MET A 132 9.41 -10.46 10.94
N GLU A 133 10.72 -10.24 11.03
CA GLU A 133 11.42 -10.10 12.32
C GLU A 133 11.25 -8.69 12.92
N ASN A 134 10.40 -7.84 12.33
CA ASN A 134 10.10 -6.46 12.78
C ASN A 134 11.35 -5.59 12.99
N ARG A 135 12.40 -5.82 12.19
CA ARG A 135 13.62 -5.01 12.23
C ARG A 135 13.38 -3.58 11.76
N ASN A 136 12.45 -3.40 10.81
CA ASN A 136 12.05 -2.10 10.27
C ASN A 136 10.57 -1.86 10.55
N LYS A 137 10.18 -0.60 10.74
CA LYS A 137 8.78 -0.21 10.96
C LYS A 137 7.98 -0.45 9.67
N TRP A 138 6.74 -0.93 9.79
CA TRP A 138 5.88 -1.09 8.63
C TRP A 138 4.41 -0.89 8.99
N VAL A 139 3.62 -0.39 8.04
CA VAL A 139 2.18 -0.25 8.17
C VAL A 139 1.51 -0.58 6.85
N VAL A 140 0.35 -1.23 6.94
CA VAL A 140 -0.55 -1.45 5.80
C VAL A 140 -1.81 -0.64 6.07
N VAL A 141 -2.20 0.20 5.11
CA VAL A 141 -3.34 1.10 5.23
C VAL A 141 -4.23 0.98 4.01
N ASN A 142 -5.54 1.15 4.20
CA ASN A 142 -6.48 1.07 3.08
C ASN A 142 -6.86 2.47 2.59
N ALA A 143 -6.98 2.61 1.27
CA ALA A 143 -7.54 3.79 0.63
C ALA A 143 -8.65 3.38 -0.33
N PRO A 144 -9.74 4.16 -0.44
CA PRO A 144 -10.84 3.82 -1.33
C PRO A 144 -10.43 3.92 -2.79
N THR A 145 -10.92 2.99 -3.60
CA THR A 145 -10.86 3.01 -5.07
C THR A 145 -12.27 3.02 -5.64
N VAL A 146 -12.41 3.46 -6.90
CA VAL A 146 -13.72 3.46 -7.58
C VAL A 146 -14.26 2.04 -7.70
N ALA A 147 -13.39 1.08 -8.05
CA ALA A 147 -13.77 -0.33 -8.14
C ALA A 147 -14.29 -0.89 -6.80
N TRP A 148 -13.66 -0.52 -5.68
CA TRP A 148 -14.10 -0.94 -4.35
C TRP A 148 -15.43 -0.32 -3.96
N ALA A 149 -15.59 0.97 -4.23
CA ALA A 149 -16.83 1.68 -3.99
C ALA A 149 -18.01 1.05 -4.75
N ASN A 150 -17.85 0.82 -6.05
CA ASN A 150 -18.87 0.21 -6.90
C ASN A 150 -19.20 -1.24 -6.49
N ALA A 151 -18.22 -1.98 -5.96
CA ALA A 151 -18.45 -3.34 -5.49
C ALA A 151 -19.30 -3.39 -4.20
N ILE A 152 -19.16 -2.40 -3.30
CA ILE A 152 -19.94 -2.32 -2.07
C ILE A 152 -21.31 -1.65 -2.30
N PHE A 153 -21.37 -0.63 -3.16
CA PHE A 153 -22.56 0.15 -3.44
C PHE A 153 -22.95 0.06 -4.93
N PRO A 154 -23.36 -1.12 -5.42
CA PRO A 154 -23.63 -1.35 -6.84
C PRO A 154 -24.84 -0.56 -7.38
N ASP A 155 -25.73 -0.11 -6.50
CA ASP A 155 -26.95 0.62 -6.86
C ASP A 155 -26.76 2.14 -6.90
N LEU A 156 -25.55 2.64 -6.61
CA LEU A 156 -25.21 4.07 -6.64
C LEU A 156 -24.38 4.42 -7.88
N GLU A 157 -24.51 5.67 -8.33
CA GLU A 157 -23.57 6.25 -9.30
C GLU A 157 -22.15 6.25 -8.71
N SER A 158 -21.12 6.05 -9.54
CA SER A 158 -19.75 5.81 -9.06
C SER A 158 -19.20 6.91 -8.15
N ASP A 159 -19.49 8.18 -8.42
CA ASP A 159 -19.07 9.28 -7.55
C ASP A 159 -19.77 9.23 -6.18
N GLN A 160 -21.05 8.85 -6.15
CA GLN A 160 -21.81 8.71 -4.92
C GLN A 160 -21.33 7.49 -4.12
N ALA A 161 -21.09 6.36 -4.79
CA ALA A 161 -20.50 5.17 -4.19
C ALA A 161 -19.14 5.50 -3.57
N PHE A 162 -18.28 6.21 -4.32
CA PHE A 162 -16.95 6.60 -3.86
C PHE A 162 -17.01 7.55 -2.67
N HIS A 163 -17.92 8.53 -2.71
CA HIS A 163 -18.16 9.42 -1.57
C HIS A 163 -18.62 8.62 -0.34
N ARG A 164 -19.56 7.70 -0.50
CA ARG A 164 -20.09 6.88 0.58
C ARG A 164 -19.03 5.98 1.21
N LEU A 165 -18.18 5.36 0.39
CA LEU A 165 -17.05 4.56 0.88
C LEU A 165 -16.03 5.45 1.62
N ASN A 166 -15.76 6.65 1.12
CA ASN A 166 -14.88 7.61 1.80
C ASN A 166 -15.42 8.08 3.15
N GLU A 167 -16.73 8.24 3.30
CA GLU A 167 -17.36 8.56 4.58
C GLU A 167 -17.16 7.40 5.55
N LEU A 168 -17.55 6.19 5.14
CA LEU A 168 -17.47 4.98 5.95
C LEU A 168 -16.05 4.67 6.42
N LEU A 169 -15.06 4.76 5.51
CA LEU A 169 -13.65 4.59 5.90
C LEU A 169 -13.19 5.70 6.82
N GLY A 170 -13.63 6.95 6.61
CA GLY A 170 -13.30 8.06 7.50
C GLY A 170 -13.78 7.82 8.93
N ASP A 171 -14.97 7.26 9.10
CA ASP A 171 -15.53 6.89 10.40
C ASP A 171 -14.72 5.74 11.05
N ILE A 172 -14.49 4.66 10.30
CA ILE A 172 -13.73 3.48 10.79
C ILE A 172 -12.31 3.87 11.21
N LEU A 173 -11.68 4.77 10.45
CA LEU A 173 -10.34 5.27 10.71
C LEU A 173 -10.31 6.41 11.75
N LYS A 174 -11.45 6.76 12.35
CA LYS A 174 -11.60 7.80 13.39
C LYS A 174 -11.13 9.19 12.96
N LEU A 175 -11.23 9.50 11.66
CA LEU A 175 -10.66 10.72 11.10
C LEU A 175 -11.51 11.97 11.33
N TYR A 176 -12.73 11.79 11.84
CA TYR A 176 -13.63 12.88 12.22
C TYR A 176 -13.63 13.18 13.73
N GLU A 177 -12.84 12.46 14.52
CA GLU A 177 -12.62 12.81 15.92
C GLU A 177 -11.90 14.15 16.04
N LYS A 178 -12.02 14.81 17.21
CA LYS A 178 -11.44 16.14 17.43
C LYS A 178 -9.92 16.15 17.26
N ASP A 179 -9.25 15.06 17.67
CA ASP A 179 -7.83 14.84 17.46
C ASP A 179 -7.58 13.38 17.03
N PRO A 180 -7.66 13.09 15.71
CA PRO A 180 -7.52 11.73 15.21
C PRO A 180 -6.17 11.09 15.55
N VAL A 181 -5.10 11.89 15.69
CA VAL A 181 -3.77 11.37 16.05
C VAL A 181 -3.77 10.89 17.50
N ALA A 182 -4.37 11.67 18.41
CA ALA A 182 -4.50 11.28 19.82
C ALA A 182 -5.43 10.07 20.00
N SER A 183 -6.50 9.97 19.20
CA SER A 183 -7.48 8.86 19.25
C SER A 183 -6.86 7.50 18.95
N TRP A 184 -5.83 7.45 18.10
CA TRP A 184 -5.07 6.24 17.83
C TRP A 184 -3.98 5.97 18.90
N CYS A 185 -3.40 7.01 19.51
CA CYS A 185 -2.36 6.86 20.53
C CYS A 185 -2.87 6.16 21.82
N HIS A 186 -4.10 6.44 22.26
CA HIS A 186 -4.66 5.85 23.48
C HIS A 186 -4.91 4.34 23.42
N GLN A 187 -5.00 3.73 22.23
CA GLN A 187 -5.28 2.30 22.12
C GLN A 187 -4.00 1.44 22.17
N ASP A 188 -2.85 1.99 21.75
CA ASP A 188 -1.60 1.24 21.63
C ASP A 188 -0.61 1.51 22.79
N CYS A 189 -0.86 2.49 23.67
CA CYS A 189 -0.02 2.72 24.84
C CYS A 189 -0.20 1.70 25.98
N ASP A 190 -1.29 0.93 25.98
CA ASP A 190 -1.60 -0.02 27.07
C ASP A 190 -1.06 -1.45 26.80
N ASP A 191 -0.55 -1.74 25.60
CA ASP A 191 -0.17 -3.10 25.18
C ASP A 191 1.25 -3.25 24.55
N TRP A 192 2.19 -2.31 24.79
CA TRP A 192 3.61 -2.44 24.41
C TRP A 192 4.57 -2.23 25.59
#